data_AF-A0A9E0NNC4-F1
#
_entry.id   AF-A0A9E0NNC4-F1
#
_cell.length_a   1.000
_cell.length_b   1.000
_cell.length_c   1.000
_cell.angle_alpha   90.00
_cell.angle_beta   90.00
_cell.angle_gamma   90.00
#
_symmetry.space_group_name_H-M   'P 1'
#
loop_
_entity.id
_entity.type
_entity.pdbx_description
1 polymer ?
#
loop_
_entity_poly.entity_id
_entity_poly.type
_entity_poly.pdbx_seq_one_letter_code
_entity_poly.pdbx_strand_id
1 'polypeptide(L)'
;MALLGVTGANAGTVCRGSAPGVGAEIHGPVLQVLDSERLCVALGASPDQWVEVALAPEPLRKTSTHPANRGSLMAVAFAQNISCRIQGEAEGLPIATCRLDGQSVRTLTREPAAYTAGQAWR
;
A
#
# COMPACT_ATOMS: atom_id res chain seq x y z
N MET A 1 30.81 22.37 12.51
CA MET A 1 29.33 22.30 12.61
C MET A 1 28.88 21.25 11.60
N ALA A 2 28.77 19.99 12.04
CA ALA A 2 28.49 18.85 11.16
C ALA A 2 26.98 18.64 11.09
N LEU A 3 26.42 18.79 9.89
CA LEU A 3 25.04 18.43 9.59
C LEU A 3 25.01 16.91 9.37
N LEU A 4 24.41 16.17 10.31
CA LEU A 4 24.10 14.76 10.13
C LEU A 4 22.94 14.66 9.11
N GLY A 5 23.25 14.15 7.92
CA GLY A 5 22.23 13.74 6.96
C GLY A 5 21.45 12.56 7.54
N VAL A 6 20.15 12.75 7.75
CA VAL A 6 19.24 11.64 8.05
C VAL A 6 19.07 10.87 6.76
N THR A 7 19.75 9.73 6.66
CA THR A 7 19.42 8.69 5.69
C THR A 7 18.03 8.19 6.02
N GLY A 8 17.06 8.47 5.15
CA GLY A 8 15.74 7.84 5.22
C GLY A 8 15.94 6.32 5.25
N ALA A 9 15.32 5.65 6.21
CA ALA A 9 15.39 4.20 6.31
C ALA A 9 15.02 3.59 4.96
N ASN A 10 15.94 2.83 4.36
CA ASN A 10 15.64 2.01 3.19
C ASN A 10 14.55 1.02 3.60
N ALA A 11 13.29 1.34 3.26
CA ALA A 11 12.14 0.46 3.43
C ALA A 11 12.24 -0.81 2.54
N GLY A 12 13.28 -0.92 1.71
CA GLY A 12 13.60 -2.11 0.96
C GLY A 12 14.30 -3.14 1.84
N THR A 13 13.53 -4.06 2.46
CA THR A 13 14.01 -5.40 2.85
C THR A 13 12.89 -6.31 3.37
N VAL A 14 11.72 -5.77 3.73
CA VAL A 14 10.68 -6.60 4.38
C VAL A 14 9.89 -7.45 3.40
N CYS A 15 9.76 -7.00 2.15
CA CYS A 15 8.92 -7.66 1.16
C CYS A 15 9.82 -8.07 0.01
N ARG A 16 10.08 -9.37 -0.08
CA ARG A 16 11.05 -9.94 -1.03
C ARG A 16 10.40 -10.89 -2.03
N GLY A 17 9.08 -11.07 -1.93
CA GLY A 17 8.33 -11.87 -2.88
C GLY A 17 8.18 -11.15 -4.21
N SER A 18 8.27 -11.94 -5.29
CA SER A 18 8.01 -11.45 -6.64
C SER A 18 6.51 -11.42 -6.91
N ALA A 19 6.03 -10.33 -7.54
CA ALA A 19 4.66 -10.30 -8.01
C ALA A 19 4.44 -11.26 -9.18
N PRO A 20 3.24 -11.83 -9.32
CA PRO A 20 2.87 -12.53 -10.55
C PRO A 20 2.71 -11.55 -11.71
N GLY A 21 2.61 -12.08 -12.92
CA GLY A 21 2.48 -11.28 -14.14
C GLY A 21 1.22 -10.40 -14.19
N VAL A 22 1.24 -9.43 -15.11
CA VAL A 22 0.12 -8.52 -15.36
C VAL A 22 -1.19 -9.28 -15.59
N GLY A 23 -2.28 -8.78 -15.01
CA GLY A 23 -3.61 -9.37 -15.10
C GLY A 23 -3.91 -10.38 -13.99
N ALA A 24 -2.89 -10.94 -13.35
CA ALA A 24 -3.05 -11.84 -12.21
C ALA A 24 -3.61 -11.12 -10.98
N GLU A 25 -4.27 -11.89 -10.12
CA GLU A 25 -4.82 -11.44 -8.85
C GLU A 25 -4.06 -12.10 -7.71
N ILE A 26 -3.70 -11.29 -6.71
CA ILE A 26 -3.15 -11.75 -5.45
C ILE A 26 -4.11 -11.39 -4.32
N HIS A 27 -4.20 -12.25 -3.32
CA HIS A 27 -5.07 -12.08 -2.17
C HIS A 27 -4.33 -12.43 -0.90
N GLY A 28 -4.44 -11.58 0.12
CA GLY A 28 -3.83 -11.85 1.41
C GLY A 28 -3.82 -10.65 2.34
N PRO A 29 -3.34 -10.84 3.58
CA PRO A 29 -3.28 -9.79 4.57
C PRO A 29 -2.16 -8.80 4.24
N VAL A 30 -2.40 -7.53 4.51
CA VAL A 30 -1.35 -6.51 4.45
C VAL A 30 -0.54 -6.57 5.74
N LEU A 31 0.73 -6.96 5.64
CA LEU A 31 1.63 -7.06 6.79
C LEU A 31 2.43 -5.78 7.02
N GLN A 32 2.53 -4.92 6.00
CA GLN A 32 3.22 -3.65 6.12
C GLN A 32 2.67 -2.61 5.16
N VAL A 33 2.66 -1.36 5.63
CA VAL A 33 2.49 -0.18 4.79
C VAL A 33 3.79 0.61 4.81
N LEU A 34 4.37 0.76 3.62
CA LEU A 34 5.71 1.35 3.43
C LEU A 34 5.61 2.88 3.37
N ASP A 35 4.62 3.40 2.66
CA ASP A 35 4.32 4.83 2.57
C ASP A 35 2.83 5.09 2.28
N SER A 36 2.48 6.22 1.66
CA SER A 36 1.09 6.57 1.35
C SER A 36 0.46 5.77 0.21
N GLU A 37 1.27 5.01 -0.56
CA GLU A 37 0.82 4.34 -1.79
C GLU A 37 1.36 2.92 -1.94
N ARG A 38 2.35 2.51 -1.14
CA ARG A 38 2.97 1.18 -1.20
C ARG A 38 2.68 0.35 0.04
N LEU A 39 2.38 -0.93 -0.20
CA LEU A 39 2.05 -1.90 0.84
C LEU A 39 2.62 -3.28 0.49
N CYS A 40 2.64 -4.17 1.49
CA CYS A 40 3.08 -5.54 1.32
C CYS A 40 1.98 -6.54 1.63
N VAL A 41 1.64 -7.35 0.62
CA VAL A 41 0.62 -8.39 0.72
C VAL A 41 1.30 -9.73 0.93
N ALA A 42 0.92 -10.43 1.99
CA ALA A 42 1.46 -11.76 2.24
C ALA A 42 0.71 -12.83 1.45
N LEU A 43 1.45 -13.58 0.62
CA LEU A 43 0.97 -14.80 -0.03
C LEU A 43 1.36 -16.06 0.75
N GLY A 44 2.15 -15.89 1.82
CA GLY A 44 2.48 -16.93 2.76
C GLY A 44 3.27 -16.39 3.96
N ALA A 45 3.86 -17.27 4.75
CA ALA A 45 4.30 -16.96 6.11
C ALA A 45 5.64 -16.19 6.17
N SER A 46 6.45 -16.25 5.11
CA SER A 46 7.81 -15.71 5.11
C SER A 46 7.96 -14.46 4.22
N PRO A 47 8.89 -13.53 4.55
CA PRO A 47 9.13 -12.31 3.78
C PRO A 47 9.39 -12.49 2.27
N ASP A 48 9.95 -13.63 1.85
CA ASP A 48 10.15 -14.01 0.44
C ASP A 48 8.84 -14.37 -0.29
N GLN A 49 7.72 -14.43 0.44
CA GLN A 49 6.37 -14.64 -0.08
C GLN A 49 5.50 -13.39 0.10
N TRP A 50 6.09 -12.27 0.54
CA TRP A 50 5.40 -11.00 0.71
C TRP A 50 5.72 -10.09 -0.45
N VAL A 51 4.68 -9.73 -1.19
CA VAL A 51 4.80 -8.97 -2.43
C VAL A 51 4.59 -7.50 -2.12
N GLU A 52 5.60 -6.68 -2.39
CA GLU A 52 5.46 -5.21 -2.40
C GLU A 52 4.62 -4.80 -3.60
N VAL A 53 3.64 -3.90 -3.40
CA VAL A 53 2.73 -3.43 -4.43
C VAL A 53 2.52 -1.92 -4.30
N ALA A 54 2.62 -1.21 -5.42
CA ALA A 54 2.15 0.18 -5.54
C ALA A 54 0.67 0.22 -5.92
N LEU A 55 -0.11 1.02 -5.20
CA LEU A 55 -1.50 1.27 -5.56
C LEU A 55 -1.58 2.06 -6.87
N ALA A 56 -2.28 1.52 -7.87
CA ALA A 56 -2.55 2.19 -9.13
C ALA A 56 -3.23 3.56 -8.87
N PRO A 57 -2.87 4.62 -9.62
CA PRO A 57 -3.50 5.92 -9.48
C PRO A 57 -4.98 5.84 -9.84
N GLU A 58 -5.83 6.55 -9.09
CA GLU A 58 -7.25 6.67 -9.38
C GLU A 58 -7.65 8.15 -9.43
N PRO A 59 -8.54 8.55 -10.37
CA PRO A 59 -9.08 9.89 -10.42
C PRO A 59 -9.66 10.29 -9.06
N LEU A 60 -9.30 11.48 -8.59
CA LEU A 60 -9.93 12.07 -7.41
C LEU A 60 -11.42 12.25 -7.70
N ARG A 61 -12.29 11.64 -6.89
CA ARG A 61 -13.72 12.00 -6.90
C ARG A 61 -13.88 13.35 -6.22
N LYS A 62 -14.77 14.20 -6.74
CA LYS A 62 -15.02 15.57 -6.24
C LYS A 62 -15.36 15.67 -4.74
N THR A 63 -15.70 14.55 -4.11
CA THR A 63 -16.09 14.45 -2.69
C THR A 63 -14.96 14.03 -1.75
N SER A 64 -13.85 13.49 -2.25
CA SER A 64 -12.74 13.01 -1.42
C SER A 64 -11.70 14.14 -1.27
N THR A 65 -11.72 14.82 -0.13
CA THR A 65 -11.02 16.11 0.08
C THR A 65 -9.66 15.98 0.77
N HIS A 66 -9.34 14.85 1.38
CA HIS A 66 -8.08 14.68 2.12
C HIS A 66 -6.98 14.04 1.27
N PRO A 67 -5.73 14.54 1.34
CA PRO A 67 -4.61 13.89 0.67
C PRO A 67 -4.38 12.51 1.28
N ALA A 68 -4.07 11.54 0.42
CA ALA A 68 -3.61 10.23 0.88
C ALA A 68 -2.32 10.41 1.68
N ASN A 69 -2.24 9.77 2.85
CA ASN A 69 -1.04 9.73 3.67
C ASN A 69 -0.85 8.32 4.22
N ARG A 70 0.36 8.02 4.71
CA ARG A 70 0.71 6.69 5.23
C ARG A 70 -0.24 6.25 6.36
N GLY A 71 -0.61 7.15 7.26
CA GLY A 71 -1.54 6.87 8.37
C GLY A 71 -2.92 6.44 7.87
N SER A 72 -3.48 7.11 6.87
CA SER A 72 -4.75 6.70 6.26
C SER A 72 -4.65 5.31 5.61
N LEU A 73 -3.54 5.02 4.92
CA LEU A 73 -3.33 3.70 4.33
C LEU A 73 -3.15 2.61 5.38
N MET A 74 -2.45 2.91 6.48
CA MET A 74 -2.38 2.05 7.67
C MET A 74 -3.78 1.77 8.22
N ALA A 75 -4.58 2.80 8.46
CA ALA A 75 -5.92 2.67 9.03
C ALA A 75 -6.88 1.84 8.15
N VAL A 76 -6.73 1.91 6.84
CA VAL A 76 -7.58 1.19 5.88
C VAL A 76 -7.10 -0.23 5.65
N ALA A 77 -5.80 -0.43 5.46
CA ALA A 77 -5.29 -1.65 4.84
C ALA A 77 -4.51 -2.56 5.80
N PHE A 78 -3.85 -2.01 6.82
CA PHE A 78 -2.98 -2.82 7.68
C PHE A 78 -3.76 -3.94 8.39
N ALA A 79 -3.19 -5.15 8.38
CA ALA A 79 -3.80 -6.38 8.90
C ALA A 79 -5.11 -6.83 8.21
N GLN A 80 -5.59 -6.09 7.20
CA GLN A 80 -6.75 -6.46 6.42
C GLN A 80 -6.38 -7.37 5.26
N ASN A 81 -7.27 -8.32 4.92
CA ASN A 81 -7.17 -9.09 3.69
C ASN A 81 -7.67 -8.25 2.51
N ILE A 82 -6.81 -8.06 1.52
CA ILE A 82 -7.14 -7.32 0.30
C ILE A 82 -6.93 -8.20 -0.93
N SER A 83 -7.63 -7.85 -2.01
CA SER A 83 -7.39 -8.43 -3.33
C SER A 83 -6.78 -7.38 -4.25
N CYS A 84 -5.61 -7.68 -4.82
CA CYS A 84 -4.90 -6.79 -5.73
C CYS A 84 -4.78 -7.43 -7.10
N ARG A 85 -5.22 -6.73 -8.14
CA ARG A 85 -5.02 -7.13 -9.53
C ARG A 85 -3.87 -6.35 -10.14
N ILE A 86 -2.81 -7.07 -10.52
CA ILE A 86 -1.61 -6.48 -11.12
C ILE A 86 -1.96 -5.86 -12.47
N GLN A 87 -1.65 -4.58 -12.64
CA GLN A 87 -1.92 -3.80 -13.86
C GLN A 87 -0.68 -3.55 -14.70
N GLY A 88 0.50 -3.56 -14.08
CA GLY A 88 1.76 -3.24 -14.73
C GLY A 88 2.90 -3.17 -13.72
N GLU A 89 3.99 -2.54 -14.13
CA GLU A 89 5.17 -2.32 -13.33
C GLU A 89 5.75 -0.95 -13.65
N ALA A 90 6.33 -0.27 -12.67
CA ALA A 90 7.14 0.92 -12.85
C ALA A 90 8.42 0.79 -12.02
N GLU A 91 9.58 0.95 -12.66
CA GLU A 91 10.89 0.88 -12.00
C GLU A 91 11.12 -0.40 -11.18
N GLY A 92 10.62 -1.55 -11.66
CA GLY A 92 10.73 -2.84 -10.93
C GLY A 92 9.67 -3.04 -9.85
N LEU A 93 8.77 -2.08 -9.63
CA LEU A 93 7.71 -2.14 -8.64
C LEU A 93 6.35 -2.44 -9.30
N PRO A 94 5.65 -3.53 -8.93
CA PRO A 94 4.37 -3.87 -9.51
C PRO A 94 3.29 -2.86 -9.09
N ILE A 95 2.51 -2.41 -10.06
CA ILE A 95 1.38 -1.50 -9.88
C ILE A 95 0.10 -2.34 -9.91
N ALA A 96 -0.77 -2.18 -8.92
CA ALA A 96 -2.02 -2.93 -8.84
C ALA A 96 -3.21 -2.09 -8.40
N THR A 97 -4.41 -2.48 -8.86
CA THR A 97 -5.66 -2.02 -8.26
C THR A 97 -6.01 -2.95 -7.10
N CYS A 98 -6.00 -2.43 -5.88
CA CYS A 98 -6.31 -3.19 -4.68
C CYS A 98 -7.69 -2.85 -4.13
N ARG A 99 -8.40 -3.87 -3.67
CA ARG A 99 -9.73 -3.77 -3.07
C ARG A 99 -9.79 -4.38 -1.69
N LEU A 100 -10.48 -3.70 -0.78
CA LEU A 100 -10.91 -4.21 0.52
C LEU A 100 -12.44 -4.32 0.47
N ASP A 101 -12.97 -5.52 0.70
CA ASP A 101 -14.42 -5.79 0.64
C ASP A 101 -15.10 -5.24 -0.63
N GLY A 102 -14.40 -5.36 -1.77
CA GLY A 102 -14.87 -4.88 -3.08
C GLY A 102 -14.67 -3.38 -3.34
N GLN A 103 -14.31 -2.58 -2.33
CA GLN A 103 -14.06 -1.15 -2.45
C GLN A 103 -12.58 -0.86 -2.73
N SER A 104 -12.28 0.16 -3.54
CA SER A 104 -10.90 0.55 -3.80
C SER A 104 -10.20 1.02 -2.52
N VAL A 105 -9.07 0.39 -2.20
CA VAL A 105 -8.22 0.79 -1.07
C VAL A 105 -7.79 2.25 -1.23
N ARG A 106 -7.35 2.66 -2.44
CA ARG A 106 -6.92 4.03 -2.70
C ARG A 106 -8.05 5.03 -2.46
N THR A 107 -9.28 4.72 -2.89
CA THR A 107 -10.44 5.58 -2.62
C THR A 107 -10.72 5.66 -1.12
N LEU A 108 -10.73 4.53 -0.41
CA LEU A 108 -10.98 4.48 1.04
C LEU A 108 -9.98 5.34 1.84
N THR A 109 -8.70 5.39 1.44
CA THR A 109 -7.70 6.22 2.16
C THR A 109 -7.98 7.73 2.14
N ARG A 110 -8.85 8.19 1.22
CA ARG A 110 -9.19 9.60 1.05
C ARG A 110 -10.49 9.99 1.76
N GLU A 111 -11.17 9.02 2.39
CA GLU A 111 -12.36 9.26 3.18
C GLU A 111 -12.00 9.96 4.51
N PRO A 112 -12.84 10.88 5.02
CA PRO A 112 -12.58 11.59 6.27
C PRO A 112 -12.34 10.68 7.47
N ALA A 113 -13.04 9.54 7.52
CA ALA A 113 -12.86 8.54 8.58
C ALA A 113 -11.46 7.91 8.55
N ALA A 114 -10.96 7.55 7.36
CA ALA A 114 -9.61 7.03 7.19
C ALA A 114 -8.55 8.07 7.54
N TYR A 115 -8.76 9.33 7.14
CA TYR A 115 -7.86 10.43 7.52
C TYR A 115 -7.80 10.61 9.04
N THR A 116 -8.95 10.66 9.71
CA THR A 116 -9.03 10.84 11.16
C THR A 116 -8.40 9.68 11.91
N ALA A 117 -8.73 8.44 11.53
CA ALA A 117 -8.12 7.24 12.10
C ALA A 117 -6.60 7.19 11.84
N GLY A 118 -6.17 7.65 10.66
CA GLY A 118 -4.78 7.74 10.25
C GLY A 118 -3.90 8.58 11.17
N GLN A 119 -4.46 9.61 11.81
CA GLN A 119 -3.73 10.47 12.76
C GLN A 119 -3.30 9.74 14.03
N ALA A 120 -3.93 8.60 14.36
CA ALA A 120 -3.55 7.77 15.51
C ALA A 120 -2.40 6.80 15.19
N TRP A 121 -2.08 6.61 13.90
CA TRP A 121 -1.01 5.72 13.47
C TRP A 121 0.34 6.45 13.49
N ARG A 122 1.32 5.83 14.16
CA ARG A 122 2.69 6.34 14.30
C ARG A 122 3.58 5.94 13.11
#